data_AF-A0A7S0WNE9-F1
#
_entry.id   AF-A0A7S0WNE9-F1
#
_cell.length_a   1.000
_cell.length_b   1.000
_cell.length_c   1.000
_cell.angle_alpha   90.00
_cell.angle_beta   90.00
_cell.angle_gamma   90.00
#
_symmetry.space_group_name_H-M   'P 1'
#
loop_
_entity.id
_entity.type
_entity.pdbx_description
1 polymer ?
#
loop_
_entity_poly.entity_id
_entity_poly.type
_entity_poly.pdbx_seq_one_letter_code
_entity_poly.pdbx_strand_id
1 'polypeptide(L)'
;MGKIERPDDYHDLYDDWQDSEQKATSPNALRGTIRRFLEKTGMKVTEFQRIIGVNAAAYNRFMTQKYKDQWSATQNSTYHSASYFFHREKVLGKKNFANTLSAGASAQKPALPDVSDVELEDDEIYLSPAEVRKQLQAVCTKYQCTHTEIAAKCGASNANAMSRFMSQGGTFGGEDQQFYPLAAQFLERLRIKQKQPKSKKRKTLEEESGSRPGGKVFLGMNLDKPRWCLGGEQLHAGKDHLGRDILKLA
;
A
#
# COMPACT_ATOMS: atom_id res chain seq x y z
N MET A 1 -1.84 6.44 19.88
CA MET A 1 -1.17 5.13 20.10
C MET A 1 -0.47 5.21 21.45
N GLY A 2 -0.81 4.33 22.39
CA GLY A 2 -0.13 4.25 23.69
C GLY A 2 1.36 3.99 23.51
N LYS A 3 2.18 4.43 24.46
CA LYS A 3 3.62 4.15 24.43
C LYS A 3 3.79 2.63 24.53
N ILE A 4 4.39 2.02 23.51
CA ILE A 4 4.81 0.62 23.59
C ILE A 4 5.98 0.57 24.59
N GLU A 5 5.75 -0.11 25.70
CA GLU A 5 6.72 -0.29 26.78
C GLU A 5 7.14 -1.76 26.88
N ARG A 6 8.28 -1.98 27.55
CA ARG A 6 8.80 -3.32 27.82
C ARG A 6 7.81 -4.04 28.76
N PRO A 7 7.37 -5.27 28.46
CA PRO A 7 6.55 -6.07 29.37
C PRO A 7 7.22 -6.31 30.73
N ASP A 8 6.42 -6.45 31.80
CA ASP A 8 6.95 -6.74 33.14
C ASP A 8 7.63 -8.12 33.21
N ASP A 9 7.09 -9.10 32.47
CA ASP A 9 7.60 -10.47 32.34
C ASP A 9 8.80 -10.59 31.37
N TYR A 10 9.41 -9.47 30.98
CA TYR A 10 10.40 -9.46 29.90
C TYR A 10 11.62 -10.31 30.22
N HIS A 11 12.01 -10.41 31.50
CA HIS A 11 13.23 -11.09 31.94
C HIS A 11 13.02 -12.51 32.47
N ASP A 12 11.78 -13.02 32.50
CA ASP A 12 11.46 -14.34 33.08
C ASP A 12 12.19 -15.51 32.42
N LEU A 13 12.56 -15.36 31.14
CA LEU A 13 13.28 -16.37 30.36
C LEU A 13 14.78 -16.10 30.26
N TYR A 14 15.31 -15.13 31.02
CA TYR A 14 16.68 -14.65 30.83
C TYR A 14 17.72 -15.67 31.30
N ASP A 15 17.49 -16.30 32.44
CA ASP A 15 18.39 -17.33 32.99
C ASP A 15 18.40 -18.57 32.08
N ASP A 16 17.22 -19.04 31.66
CA ASP A 16 17.07 -20.12 30.67
C ASP A 16 17.82 -19.83 29.37
N TRP A 17 17.82 -18.58 28.93
CA TRP A 17 18.54 -18.16 27.72
C TRP A 17 20.05 -18.16 27.92
N GLN A 18 20.54 -17.68 29.07
CA GLN A 18 21.97 -17.68 29.39
C GLN A 18 22.54 -19.10 29.50
N ASP A 19 21.78 -20.01 30.10
CA ASP A 19 22.17 -21.41 30.29
C ASP A 19 21.96 -22.26 29.04
N SER A 20 21.29 -21.72 28.01
CA SER A 20 21.05 -22.46 26.79
C SER A 20 22.32 -22.63 25.95
N GLU A 21 22.61 -23.86 25.51
CA GLU A 21 23.70 -24.16 24.57
C GLU A 21 23.40 -23.71 23.11
N GLN A 22 22.58 -22.66 22.94
CA GLN A 22 22.18 -22.22 21.62
C GLN A 22 23.36 -21.64 20.84
N LYS A 23 23.51 -22.07 19.58
CA LYS A 23 24.52 -21.53 18.68
C LYS A 23 24.34 -20.02 18.54
N ALA A 24 25.38 -19.27 18.89
CA ALA A 24 25.42 -17.82 18.75
C ALA A 24 25.08 -17.42 17.30
N THR A 25 24.05 -16.59 17.13
CA THR A 25 23.66 -16.09 15.82
C THR A 25 24.70 -15.07 15.34
N SER A 26 25.11 -15.14 14.07
CA SER A 26 26.07 -14.17 13.55
C SER A 26 25.50 -12.75 13.61
N PRO A 27 26.30 -11.71 13.92
CA PRO A 27 25.81 -10.34 14.00
C PRO A 27 25.12 -9.85 12.72
N ASN A 28 25.58 -10.30 11.54
CA ASN A 28 24.93 -10.00 10.26
C ASN A 28 23.54 -10.64 10.14
N ALA A 29 23.39 -11.90 10.55
CA ALA A 29 22.09 -12.57 10.54
C ALA A 29 21.12 -11.87 11.52
N LEU A 30 21.60 -11.49 12.71
CA LEU A 30 20.80 -10.80 13.71
C LEU A 30 20.30 -9.43 13.20
N ARG A 31 21.15 -8.64 12.53
CA ARG A 31 20.73 -7.39 11.86
C ARG A 31 19.62 -7.62 10.84
N GLY A 32 19.74 -8.67 10.03
CA GLY A 32 18.71 -9.05 9.06
C GLY A 32 17.40 -9.41 9.73
N THR A 33 17.46 -10.15 10.83
CA THR A 33 16.26 -10.52 11.63
C THR A 33 15.59 -9.30 12.24
N ILE A 34 16.37 -8.34 12.77
CA ILE A 34 15.83 -7.06 13.27
C ILE A 34 15.09 -6.30 12.16
N ARG A 35 15.69 -6.14 10.97
CA ARG A 35 15.04 -5.43 9.86
C ARG A 35 13.73 -6.08 9.45
N ARG A 36 13.74 -7.41 9.24
CA ARG A 36 12.53 -8.18 8.91
C ARG A 36 11.45 -8.06 9.98
N PHE A 37 11.84 -8.06 11.26
CA PHE A 37 10.90 -7.90 12.36
C PHE A 37 10.24 -6.51 12.35
N LEU A 38 11.02 -5.44 12.16
CA LEU A 38 10.50 -4.07 12.08
C LEU A 38 9.57 -3.88 10.87
N GLU A 39 9.96 -4.42 9.70
CA GLU A 39 9.13 -4.42 8.49
C GLU A 39 7.81 -5.17 8.70
N LYS A 40 7.86 -6.36 9.32
CA LYS A 40 6.69 -7.19 9.58
C LYS A 40 5.72 -6.54 10.57
N THR A 41 6.23 -5.89 11.61
CA THR A 41 5.42 -5.33 12.70
C THR A 41 5.02 -3.87 12.46
N GLY A 42 5.64 -3.17 11.50
CA GLY A 42 5.47 -1.73 11.30
C GLY A 42 5.98 -0.88 12.47
N MET A 43 6.75 -1.47 13.38
CA MET A 43 7.25 -0.83 14.60
C MET A 43 8.34 0.19 14.27
N LYS A 44 8.37 1.32 14.99
CA LYS A 44 9.48 2.27 14.89
C LYS A 44 10.73 1.73 15.58
N VAL A 45 11.89 2.05 15.02
CA VAL A 45 13.19 1.71 15.62
C VAL A 45 13.30 2.16 17.08
N THR A 46 12.77 3.34 17.43
CA THR A 46 12.81 3.88 18.80
C THR A 46 11.88 3.14 19.78
N GLU A 47 10.86 2.44 19.29
CA GLU A 47 10.01 1.56 20.10
C GLU A 47 10.74 0.25 20.37
N PHE A 48 11.34 -0.33 19.32
CA PHE A 48 12.15 -1.53 19.46
C PHE A 48 13.30 -1.33 20.45
N GLN A 49 14.02 -0.20 20.35
CA GLN A 49 15.09 0.18 21.29
C GLN A 49 14.62 0.20 22.75
N ARG A 50 13.41 0.71 23.02
CA ARG A 50 12.83 0.74 24.37
C ARG A 50 12.50 -0.67 24.87
N ILE A 51 11.92 -1.52 24.02
CA ILE A 51 11.58 -2.90 24.37
C ILE A 51 12.84 -3.68 24.74
N ILE A 52 13.88 -3.62 23.91
CA ILE A 52 15.13 -4.32 24.19
C ILE A 52 16.04 -3.55 25.17
N GLY A 53 15.65 -2.34 25.58
CA GLY A 53 16.32 -1.54 26.62
C GLY A 53 17.73 -1.09 26.23
N VAL A 54 17.92 -0.75 24.95
CA VAL A 54 19.21 -0.25 24.45
C VAL A 54 19.09 1.21 24.06
N ASN A 55 20.18 1.94 24.26
CA ASN A 55 20.22 3.33 23.81
C ASN A 55 20.38 3.43 22.29
N ALA A 56 19.95 4.55 21.72
CA ALA A 56 19.98 4.78 20.27
C ALA A 56 21.41 4.73 19.69
N ALA A 57 22.42 5.19 20.42
CA ALA A 57 23.80 5.20 19.96
C ALA A 57 24.36 3.77 19.80
N ALA A 58 24.14 2.90 20.78
CA ALA A 58 24.53 1.50 20.76
C ALA A 58 23.81 0.74 19.64
N TYR A 59 22.50 0.97 19.51
CA TYR A 59 21.70 0.37 18.44
C TYR A 59 22.20 0.80 17.05
N ASN A 60 22.40 2.10 16.84
CA ASN A 60 22.87 2.62 15.57
C ASN A 60 24.26 2.07 15.24
N ARG A 61 25.20 2.07 16.20
CA ARG A 61 26.50 1.42 16.05
C ARG A 61 26.36 -0.04 15.65
N PHE A 62 25.49 -0.80 16.31
CA PHE A 62 25.27 -2.20 15.95
C PHE A 62 24.75 -2.36 14.52
N MET A 63 23.79 -1.54 14.09
CA MET A 63 23.12 -1.67 12.80
C MET A 63 23.90 -1.13 11.60
N THR A 64 24.76 -0.11 11.81
CA THR A 64 25.45 0.60 10.72
C THR A 64 26.95 0.36 10.67
N GLN A 65 27.59 0.05 11.80
CA GLN A 65 29.05 0.12 11.89
C GLN A 65 29.72 -1.07 11.18
N LYS A 66 30.79 -0.74 10.43
CA LYS A 66 31.78 -1.72 9.96
C LYS A 66 32.69 -2.03 11.15
N TYR A 67 32.43 -3.15 11.81
CA TYR A 67 33.32 -3.68 12.83
C TYR A 67 34.59 -4.23 12.17
N LYS A 68 35.73 -4.23 12.90
CA LYS A 68 37.02 -4.75 12.40
C LYS A 68 36.88 -6.19 11.91
N ASP A 69 36.18 -7.00 12.67
CA ASP A 69 35.73 -8.34 12.34
C ASP A 69 34.25 -8.46 12.76
N GLN A 70 33.51 -9.41 12.18
CA GLN A 70 32.08 -9.51 12.46
C GLN A 70 31.78 -9.80 13.94
N TRP A 71 32.70 -10.46 14.66
CA TRP A 71 32.51 -10.90 16.04
C TRP A 71 32.82 -9.80 17.05
N SER A 72 33.60 -8.78 16.70
CA SER A 72 33.69 -7.53 17.48
C SER A 72 32.32 -6.89 17.76
N ALA A 73 31.29 -7.19 16.95
CA ALA A 73 29.94 -6.70 17.18
C ALA A 73 29.22 -7.37 18.38
N THR A 74 29.72 -8.50 18.90
CA THR A 74 29.14 -9.16 20.08
C THR A 74 29.34 -8.33 21.35
N GLN A 75 30.39 -7.51 21.41
CA GLN A 75 30.64 -6.60 22.54
C GLN A 75 29.63 -5.44 22.63
N ASN A 76 28.75 -5.28 21.62
CA ASN A 76 27.69 -4.28 21.67
C ASN A 76 26.48 -4.83 22.46
N SER A 77 25.98 -4.06 23.42
CA SER A 77 24.80 -4.44 24.23
C SER A 77 23.55 -4.77 23.39
N THR A 78 23.43 -4.19 22.19
CA THR A 78 22.36 -4.49 21.22
C THR A 78 22.39 -5.94 20.76
N TYR A 79 23.58 -6.55 20.65
CA TYR A 79 23.71 -7.94 20.22
C TYR A 79 23.04 -8.89 21.22
N HIS A 80 23.41 -8.78 22.51
CA HIS A 80 22.84 -9.63 23.56
C HIS A 80 21.35 -9.34 23.78
N SER A 81 20.97 -8.06 23.84
CA SER A 81 19.58 -7.66 24.09
C SER A 81 18.64 -8.09 22.97
N ALA A 82 19.04 -7.96 21.71
CA ALA A 82 18.23 -8.42 20.58
C ALA A 82 18.24 -9.94 20.44
N SER A 83 19.35 -10.62 20.74
CA SER A 83 19.41 -12.09 20.73
C SER A 83 18.45 -12.68 21.75
N TYR A 84 18.44 -12.12 22.96
CA TYR A 84 17.49 -12.49 24.00
C TYR A 84 16.04 -12.23 23.57
N PHE A 85 15.76 -11.05 23.01
CA PHE A 85 14.43 -10.72 22.50
C PHE A 85 13.90 -11.78 21.53
N PHE A 86 14.69 -12.16 20.53
CA PHE A 86 14.24 -13.15 19.54
C PHE A 86 14.17 -14.57 20.08
N HIS A 87 14.99 -14.91 21.08
CA HIS A 87 14.83 -16.16 21.81
C HIS A 87 13.48 -16.18 22.55
N ARG A 88 13.17 -15.13 23.33
CA ARG A 88 11.88 -14.96 24.01
C ARG A 88 10.71 -15.03 23.03
N GLU A 89 10.79 -14.35 21.89
CA GLU A 89 9.75 -14.40 20.85
C GLU A 89 9.54 -15.80 20.27
N LYS A 90 10.59 -16.61 20.22
CA LYS A 90 10.54 -18.00 19.75
C LYS A 90 9.90 -18.92 20.80
N VAL A 91 10.27 -18.76 22.07
CA VAL A 91 9.72 -19.56 23.19
C VAL A 91 8.24 -19.24 23.42
N LEU A 92 7.86 -17.96 23.38
CA LEU A 92 6.47 -17.54 23.60
C LEU A 92 5.53 -17.90 22.44
N GLY A 93 6.06 -18.11 21.22
CA GLY A 93 5.30 -18.56 20.06
C GLY A 93 4.07 -17.69 19.77
N LYS A 94 2.87 -18.20 20.03
CA LYS A 94 1.60 -17.46 19.78
C LYS A 94 1.42 -16.22 20.67
N LYS A 95 2.02 -16.21 21.86
CA LYS A 95 1.92 -15.09 22.82
C LYS A 95 2.99 -14.02 22.61
N ASN A 96 3.79 -14.14 21.54
CA ASN A 96 4.92 -13.26 21.30
C ASN A 96 4.49 -11.84 20.88
N PHE A 97 5.43 -10.92 21.02
CA PHE A 97 5.25 -9.49 20.80
C PHE A 97 4.84 -9.16 19.36
N ALA A 98 5.38 -9.88 18.37
CA ALA A 98 4.99 -9.72 16.97
C ALA A 98 3.49 -9.98 16.75
N ASN A 99 2.93 -10.99 17.44
CA ASN A 99 1.53 -11.39 17.31
C ASN A 99 0.59 -10.50 18.13
N THR A 100 1.02 -10.02 19.30
CA THR A 100 0.21 -9.08 20.10
C THR A 100 0.13 -7.71 19.44
N LEU A 101 1.21 -7.25 18.81
CA LEU A 101 1.18 -6.00 18.05
C LEU A 101 0.43 -6.11 16.73
N SER A 102 0.53 -7.23 16.02
CA SER A 102 -0.28 -7.42 14.81
C SER A 102 -1.77 -7.52 15.13
N ALA A 103 -2.14 -8.08 16.28
CA ALA A 103 -3.51 -8.05 16.80
C ALA A 103 -3.98 -6.64 17.21
N GLY A 104 -3.07 -5.78 17.69
CA GLY A 104 -3.36 -4.36 18.01
C GLY A 104 -3.37 -3.42 16.79
N ALA A 105 -2.69 -3.78 15.71
CA ALA A 105 -2.65 -3.04 14.44
C ALA A 105 -3.86 -3.34 13.53
N SER A 106 -4.59 -4.42 13.79
CA SER A 106 -5.92 -4.64 13.22
C SER A 106 -6.98 -3.92 14.03
N ALA A 107 -7.03 -2.58 13.95
CA ALA A 107 -8.34 -1.95 14.01
C ALA A 107 -9.15 -2.62 12.89
N GLN A 108 -10.16 -3.42 13.23
CA GLN A 108 -11.02 -4.11 12.26
C GLN A 108 -11.43 -3.06 11.22
N LYS A 109 -10.87 -3.17 10.00
CA LYS A 109 -11.23 -2.23 8.96
C LYS A 109 -12.74 -2.36 8.76
N PRO A 110 -13.47 -1.26 8.63
CA PRO A 110 -14.91 -1.34 8.42
C PRO A 110 -15.20 -2.23 7.21
N ALA A 111 -16.30 -2.98 7.29
CA ALA A 111 -16.78 -3.77 6.17
C ALA A 111 -17.07 -2.83 4.98
N LEU A 112 -16.89 -3.34 3.77
CA LEU A 112 -17.14 -2.59 2.55
C LEU A 112 -18.65 -2.24 2.46
N PRO A 113 -19.02 -0.94 2.39
CA PRO A 113 -20.43 -0.54 2.28
C PRO A 113 -21.13 -1.21 1.11
N ASP A 114 -22.42 -1.48 1.25
CA ASP A 114 -23.26 -1.90 0.13
C ASP A 114 -23.70 -0.67 -0.68
N VAL A 115 -23.53 -0.77 -1.99
CA VAL A 115 -23.74 0.31 -2.96
C VAL A 115 -24.73 -0.08 -4.06
N SER A 116 -25.35 -1.26 -3.95
CA SER A 116 -26.33 -1.75 -4.91
C SER A 116 -27.55 -0.83 -5.05
N ASP A 117 -27.94 -0.14 -3.97
CA ASP A 117 -29.10 0.75 -3.92
C ASP A 117 -28.88 2.15 -4.55
N VAL A 118 -27.66 2.44 -5.01
CA VAL A 118 -27.30 3.77 -5.52
C VAL A 118 -27.40 3.80 -7.03
N GLU A 119 -28.44 4.47 -7.53
CA GLU A 119 -28.58 4.79 -8.95
C GLU A 119 -27.68 5.97 -9.34
N LEU A 120 -27.10 5.88 -10.54
CA LEU A 120 -26.26 6.92 -11.12
C LEU A 120 -27.10 7.77 -12.07
N GLU A 121 -26.80 9.07 -12.13
CA GLU A 121 -27.46 10.02 -13.04
C GLU A 121 -27.11 9.73 -14.52
N ASP A 122 -25.88 9.26 -14.76
CA ASP A 122 -25.34 8.93 -16.07
C ASP A 122 -24.34 7.76 -15.99
N ASP A 123 -24.02 7.19 -17.15
CA ASP A 123 -23.00 6.15 -17.32
C ASP A 123 -21.63 6.74 -17.70
N GLU A 124 -21.42 8.05 -17.52
CA GLU A 124 -20.19 8.71 -17.93
C GLU A 124 -19.02 8.43 -16.98
N ILE A 125 -17.83 8.34 -17.56
CA ILE A 125 -16.61 8.00 -16.82
C ILE A 125 -15.74 9.24 -16.69
N TYR A 126 -15.60 9.71 -15.45
CA TYR A 126 -14.84 10.92 -15.12
C TYR A 126 -13.43 10.64 -14.56
N LEU A 127 -13.06 9.37 -14.39
CA LEU A 127 -11.79 8.94 -13.82
C LEU A 127 -10.99 8.18 -14.86
N SER A 128 -9.71 8.50 -15.04
CA SER A 128 -8.83 7.71 -15.92
C SER A 128 -8.54 6.33 -15.32
N PRO A 129 -8.07 5.35 -16.11
CA PRO A 129 -7.73 4.02 -15.59
C PRO A 129 -6.74 4.07 -14.42
N ALA A 130 -5.71 4.91 -14.50
CA ALA A 130 -4.75 5.10 -13.41
C ALA A 130 -5.40 5.68 -12.14
N GLU A 131 -6.35 6.60 -12.26
CA GLU A 131 -7.08 7.16 -11.13
C GLU A 131 -8.02 6.14 -10.49
N VAL A 132 -8.70 5.32 -11.30
CA VAL A 132 -9.53 4.21 -10.82
C VAL A 132 -8.67 3.22 -10.02
N ARG A 133 -7.49 2.82 -10.53
CA ARG A 133 -6.57 1.94 -9.79
C ARG A 133 -6.14 2.54 -8.45
N LYS A 134 -5.78 3.83 -8.45
CA LYS A 134 -5.37 4.53 -7.22
C LYS A 134 -6.50 4.59 -6.19
N GLN A 135 -7.73 4.88 -6.62
CA GLN A 135 -8.88 4.93 -5.72
C GLN A 135 -9.28 3.54 -5.22
N LEU A 136 -9.26 2.50 -6.06
CA LEU A 136 -9.47 1.12 -5.64
C LEU A 136 -8.43 0.68 -4.60
N GLN A 137 -7.17 1.04 -4.78
CA GLN A 137 -6.13 0.76 -3.78
C GLN A 137 -6.41 1.46 -2.45
N ALA A 138 -6.92 2.70 -2.49
CA ALA A 138 -7.34 3.42 -1.28
C ALA A 138 -8.54 2.73 -0.60
N VAL A 139 -9.50 2.18 -1.37
CA VAL A 139 -10.62 1.38 -0.86
C VAL A 139 -10.11 0.12 -0.15
N CYS A 140 -9.22 -0.67 -0.78
CA CYS A 140 -8.59 -1.85 -0.16
C CYS A 140 -7.77 -1.50 1.10
N THR A 141 -7.23 -0.28 1.15
CA THR A 141 -6.50 0.21 2.33
C THR A 141 -7.48 0.56 3.46
N LYS A 142 -8.61 1.20 3.14
CA LYS A 142 -9.60 1.71 4.10
C LYS A 142 -10.54 0.63 4.64
N TYR A 143 -11.00 -0.30 3.80
CA TYR A 143 -12.01 -1.30 4.14
C TYR A 143 -11.42 -2.71 4.21
N GLN A 144 -12.09 -3.60 4.95
CA GLN A 144 -11.79 -5.02 4.89
C GLN A 144 -12.49 -5.61 3.66
N CYS A 145 -11.73 -5.74 2.57
CA CYS A 145 -12.26 -6.31 1.33
C CYS A 145 -11.16 -7.02 0.54
N THR A 146 -11.56 -8.06 -0.19
CA THR A 146 -10.68 -8.75 -1.15
C THR A 146 -10.90 -8.22 -2.57
N HIS A 147 -9.91 -8.42 -3.46
CA HIS A 147 -10.06 -8.06 -4.88
C HIS A 147 -11.27 -8.77 -5.53
N THR A 148 -11.54 -10.00 -5.11
CA THR A 148 -12.66 -10.81 -5.60
C THR A 148 -14.01 -10.25 -5.12
N GLU A 149 -14.11 -9.83 -3.87
CA GLU A 149 -15.33 -9.19 -3.34
C GLU A 149 -15.65 -7.88 -4.07
N ILE A 150 -14.66 -7.03 -4.31
CA ILE A 150 -14.87 -5.80 -5.08
C ILE A 150 -15.29 -6.14 -6.51
N ALA A 151 -14.61 -7.09 -7.17
CA ALA A 151 -14.96 -7.51 -8.51
C ALA A 151 -16.42 -7.99 -8.60
N ALA A 152 -16.87 -8.78 -7.63
CA ALA A 152 -18.26 -9.23 -7.54
C ALA A 152 -19.24 -8.07 -7.32
N LYS A 153 -18.93 -7.12 -6.41
CA LYS A 153 -19.77 -5.95 -6.16
C LYS A 153 -19.85 -4.99 -7.36
N CYS A 154 -18.81 -4.94 -8.19
CA CYS A 154 -18.84 -4.21 -9.46
C CYS A 154 -19.65 -4.91 -10.55
N GLY A 155 -20.09 -6.16 -10.35
CA GLY A 155 -20.77 -6.97 -11.36
C GLY A 155 -19.83 -7.58 -12.41
N ALA A 156 -18.54 -7.76 -12.08
CA ALA A 156 -17.60 -8.38 -13.01
C ALA A 156 -17.89 -9.88 -13.15
N SER A 157 -17.89 -10.39 -14.38
CA SER A 157 -18.06 -11.81 -14.68
C SER A 157 -16.87 -12.67 -14.23
N ASN A 158 -15.70 -12.07 -14.04
CA ASN A 158 -14.46 -12.75 -13.69
C ASN A 158 -13.93 -12.28 -12.32
N ALA A 159 -13.76 -13.22 -11.38
CA ALA A 159 -13.20 -12.96 -10.05
C ALA A 159 -11.80 -12.32 -10.05
N ASN A 160 -11.01 -12.57 -11.10
CA ASN A 160 -9.66 -12.01 -11.26
C ASN A 160 -9.63 -10.67 -12.01
N ALA A 161 -10.79 -10.13 -12.41
CA ALA A 161 -10.90 -8.90 -13.20
C ALA A 161 -10.15 -7.73 -12.53
N MET A 162 -10.37 -7.51 -11.23
CA MET A 162 -9.69 -6.45 -10.49
C MET A 162 -8.18 -6.67 -10.44
N SER A 163 -7.71 -7.90 -10.20
CA SER A 163 -6.27 -8.17 -10.12
C SER A 163 -5.57 -7.92 -11.46
N ARG A 164 -6.20 -8.31 -12.57
CA ARG A 164 -5.69 -8.08 -13.94
C ARG A 164 -5.70 -6.61 -14.33
N PHE A 165 -6.66 -5.84 -13.82
CA PHE A 165 -6.72 -4.40 -14.02
C PHE A 165 -5.64 -3.69 -13.20
N MET A 166 -5.50 -4.04 -11.92
CA MET A 166 -4.51 -3.46 -11.02
C MET A 166 -3.07 -3.71 -11.45
N SER A 167 -2.80 -4.81 -12.17
CA SER A 167 -1.46 -5.10 -12.70
C SER A 167 -1.06 -4.25 -13.91
N GLN A 168 -1.97 -3.45 -14.47
CA GLN A 168 -1.68 -2.60 -15.64
C GLN A 168 -0.94 -1.33 -15.24
N GLY A 169 0.03 -0.92 -16.07
CA GLY A 169 0.83 0.30 -15.91
C GLY A 169 0.34 1.47 -16.77
N GLY A 170 0.89 2.67 -16.57
CA GLY A 170 0.61 3.85 -17.40
C GLY A 170 -0.75 4.52 -17.15
N THR A 171 -0.95 5.73 -17.69
CA THR A 171 -2.18 6.52 -17.46
C THR A 171 -3.44 5.81 -17.95
N PHE A 172 -3.35 5.14 -19.11
CA PHE A 172 -4.46 4.47 -19.80
C PHE A 172 -4.36 2.94 -19.82
N GLY A 173 -3.40 2.33 -19.12
CA GLY A 173 -3.29 0.87 -19.08
C GLY A 173 -4.57 0.24 -18.54
N GLY A 174 -5.08 -0.78 -19.23
CA GLY A 174 -6.33 -1.44 -18.89
C GLY A 174 -7.60 -0.70 -19.32
N GLU A 175 -7.51 0.36 -20.14
CA GLU A 175 -8.69 1.07 -20.68
C GLU A 175 -9.64 0.15 -21.47
N ASP A 176 -9.10 -0.84 -22.18
CA ASP A 176 -9.89 -1.78 -22.98
C ASP A 176 -10.49 -2.93 -22.15
N GLN A 177 -10.17 -3.01 -20.85
CA GLN A 177 -10.73 -4.05 -19.98
C GLN A 177 -12.16 -3.70 -19.57
N GLN A 178 -13.08 -4.65 -19.72
CA GLN A 178 -14.49 -4.51 -19.31
C GLN A 178 -14.66 -4.13 -17.82
N PHE A 179 -13.67 -4.44 -16.99
CA PHE A 179 -13.69 -4.09 -15.57
C PHE A 179 -13.56 -2.60 -15.29
N TYR A 180 -12.87 -1.84 -16.15
CA TYR A 180 -12.62 -0.42 -15.95
C TYR A 180 -13.91 0.41 -15.80
N PRO A 181 -14.88 0.37 -16.74
CA PRO A 181 -16.13 1.13 -16.60
C PRO A 181 -16.92 0.72 -15.35
N LEU A 182 -17.01 -0.59 -15.06
CA LEU A 182 -17.71 -1.11 -13.89
C LEU A 182 -17.08 -0.59 -12.58
N ALA A 183 -15.75 -0.59 -12.50
CA ALA A 183 -15.03 -0.07 -11.35
C ALA A 183 -15.17 1.44 -11.17
N ALA A 184 -15.19 2.21 -12.26
CA ALA A 184 -15.42 3.65 -12.21
C ALA A 184 -16.82 3.98 -11.67
N GLN A 185 -17.85 3.28 -12.16
CA GLN A 185 -19.22 3.41 -11.66
C GLN A 185 -19.34 3.00 -10.19
N PHE A 186 -18.70 1.90 -9.78
CA PHE A 186 -18.67 1.47 -8.39
C PHE A 186 -18.08 2.53 -7.44
N LEU A 187 -16.96 3.15 -7.82
CA LEU A 187 -16.34 4.24 -7.06
C LEU A 187 -17.26 5.45 -6.94
N GLU A 188 -18.01 5.75 -8.00
CA GLU A 188 -18.98 6.84 -8.00
C GLU A 188 -20.17 6.54 -7.06
N ARG A 189 -20.71 5.33 -7.09
CA ARG A 189 -21.74 4.89 -6.12
C ARG A 189 -21.22 4.97 -4.68
N LEU A 190 -19.97 4.57 -4.44
CA LEU A 190 -19.31 4.72 -3.14
C LEU A 190 -19.18 6.18 -2.70
N ARG A 191 -18.91 7.11 -3.63
CA ARG A 191 -18.84 8.56 -3.35
C ARG A 191 -20.20 9.10 -2.90
N ILE A 192 -21.27 8.76 -3.64
CA ILE A 192 -22.65 9.19 -3.34
C ILE A 192 -23.09 8.66 -1.98
N LYS A 193 -22.88 7.35 -1.72
CA LYS A 193 -23.23 6.73 -0.43
C LYS A 193 -22.50 7.40 0.74
N GLN A 194 -21.24 7.80 0.55
CA GLN A 194 -20.43 8.50 1.54
C GLN A 194 -20.70 10.02 1.60
N LYS A 195 -21.62 10.56 0.79
CA LYS A 195 -21.94 12.00 0.69
C LYS A 195 -20.69 12.87 0.43
N GLN A 196 -19.72 12.35 -0.29
CA GLN A 196 -18.50 13.10 -0.59
C GLN A 196 -18.73 14.08 -1.75
N PRO A 197 -18.16 15.30 -1.71
CA PRO A 197 -18.31 16.26 -2.80
C PRO A 197 -17.66 15.76 -4.09
N LYS A 198 -18.18 16.20 -5.25
CA LYS A 198 -17.52 15.99 -6.55
C LYS A 198 -16.13 16.64 -6.55
N SER A 199 -15.14 15.96 -7.13
CA SER A 199 -13.77 16.49 -7.24
C SER A 199 -13.72 17.71 -8.17
N LYS A 200 -12.71 18.58 -8.00
CA LYS A 200 -12.50 19.74 -8.90
C LYS A 200 -12.34 19.29 -10.36
N LYS A 201 -11.57 18.22 -10.59
CA LYS A 201 -11.37 17.62 -11.92
C LYS A 201 -12.69 17.18 -12.55
N ARG A 202 -13.60 16.58 -11.77
CA ARG A 202 -14.90 16.17 -12.30
C ARG A 202 -15.72 17.36 -12.77
N LYS A 203 -15.79 18.43 -11.98
CA LYS A 203 -16.54 19.64 -12.34
C LYS A 203 -16.01 20.26 -13.65
N THR A 204 -14.69 20.36 -13.79
CA THR A 204 -14.08 20.87 -15.03
C THR A 204 -14.36 19.96 -16.23
N LEU A 205 -14.43 18.64 -16.03
CA LEU A 205 -14.77 17.69 -17.10
C LEU A 205 -16.24 17.78 -17.51
N GLU A 206 -17.15 17.93 -16.54
CA GLU A 206 -18.59 18.15 -16.78
C GLU A 206 -18.78 19.45 -17.59
N GLU A 207 -18.11 20.55 -17.22
CA GLU A 207 -18.14 21.81 -17.97
C GLU A 207 -17.58 21.69 -19.40
N GLU A 208 -16.45 20.99 -19.58
CA GLU A 208 -15.88 20.73 -20.90
C GLU A 208 -16.79 19.86 -21.77
N SER A 209 -17.42 18.84 -21.17
CA SER A 209 -18.26 17.88 -21.88
C SER A 209 -19.48 18.57 -22.50
N GLY A 210 -20.14 19.48 -21.76
CA GLY A 210 -21.26 20.26 -22.27
C GLY A 210 -20.90 21.20 -23.41
N SER A 211 -19.63 21.61 -23.51
CA SER A 211 -19.13 22.48 -24.58
C SER A 211 -18.62 21.72 -25.81
N ARG A 212 -18.37 20.40 -25.70
CA ARG A 212 -17.79 19.59 -26.78
C ARG A 212 -18.87 19.03 -27.70
N PRO A 213 -18.61 18.97 -29.03
CA PRO A 213 -19.48 18.27 -29.96
C PRO A 213 -19.68 16.81 -29.53
N GLY A 214 -20.93 16.41 -29.28
CA GLY A 214 -21.29 15.06 -28.85
C GLY A 214 -21.24 14.81 -27.34
N GLY A 215 -20.97 15.83 -26.51
CA GLY A 215 -21.20 15.76 -25.06
C GLY A 215 -20.25 14.86 -24.27
N LYS A 216 -19.26 14.22 -24.91
CA LYS A 216 -18.46 13.17 -24.24
C LYS A 216 -17.34 13.73 -23.38
N VAL A 217 -17.17 13.15 -22.20
CA VAL A 217 -16.04 13.39 -21.30
C VAL A 217 -14.72 12.98 -21.95
N PHE A 218 -13.72 13.87 -21.90
CA PHE A 218 -12.39 13.62 -22.41
C PHE A 218 -11.38 13.45 -21.29
N LEU A 219 -10.78 12.26 -21.19
CA LEU A 219 -9.81 11.93 -20.14
C LEU A 219 -8.35 12.10 -20.58
N GLY A 220 -8.12 12.41 -21.85
CA GLY A 220 -6.82 12.43 -22.52
C GLY A 220 -6.73 11.34 -23.60
N MET A 221 -5.59 11.26 -24.27
CA MET A 221 -5.31 10.30 -25.33
C MET A 221 -4.28 9.28 -24.87
N ASN A 222 -4.55 8.00 -25.15
CA ASN A 222 -3.51 6.98 -25.10
C ASN A 222 -2.55 7.17 -26.29
N LEU A 223 -1.30 7.53 -25.97
CA LEU A 223 -0.23 7.78 -26.94
C LEU A 223 0.40 6.49 -27.49
N ASP A 224 0.23 5.36 -26.80
CA ASP A 224 0.79 4.06 -27.21
C ASP A 224 -0.03 3.40 -28.33
N LYS A 225 -1.23 3.89 -28.60
CA LYS A 225 -2.11 3.36 -29.65
C LYS A 225 -1.70 3.90 -31.03
N PRO A 226 -1.61 3.05 -32.08
CA PRO A 226 -1.25 3.50 -33.43
C PRO A 226 -2.29 4.49 -33.96
N ARG A 227 -1.82 5.51 -34.67
CA ARG A 227 -2.64 6.58 -35.26
C ARG A 227 -2.35 6.71 -36.74
N TRP A 228 -3.39 7.06 -37.49
CA TRP A 228 -3.27 7.41 -38.89
C TRP A 228 -3.08 8.92 -39.00
N CYS A 229 -2.07 9.34 -39.77
CA CYS A 229 -1.82 10.73 -40.14
C CYS A 229 -1.95 10.87 -41.66
N LEU A 230 -2.36 12.04 -42.15
CA LEU A 230 -2.31 12.32 -43.58
C LEU A 230 -0.85 12.54 -44.01
N GLY A 231 -0.58 12.34 -45.30
CA GLY A 231 0.76 12.47 -45.85
C GLY A 231 1.34 13.87 -45.64
N GLY A 232 2.46 13.96 -44.91
CA GLY A 232 3.14 15.21 -44.57
C GLY A 232 2.84 15.74 -43.16
N GLU A 233 1.81 15.23 -42.48
CA GLU A 233 1.50 15.62 -41.10
C GLU A 233 2.33 14.82 -40.09
N GLN A 234 2.86 15.51 -39.08
CA GLN A 234 3.50 14.88 -37.93
C GLN A 234 2.72 15.20 -36.65
N LEU A 235 2.41 14.16 -35.89
CA LEU A 235 1.76 14.29 -34.58
C LEU A 235 2.81 14.36 -33.48
N HIS A 236 2.71 15.39 -32.65
CA HIS A 236 3.56 15.55 -31.48
C HIS A 236 2.75 15.32 -30.21
N ALA A 237 3.35 14.58 -29.27
CA ALA A 237 2.81 14.45 -27.93
C ALA A 237 2.89 15.79 -27.19
N GLY A 238 1.81 16.17 -26.53
CA GLY A 238 1.74 17.35 -25.69
C GLY A 238 0.87 17.11 -24.47
N LYS A 239 0.82 18.12 -23.60
CA LYS A 239 -0.12 18.17 -22.49
C LYS A 239 -1.07 19.34 -22.66
N ASP A 240 -2.30 19.16 -22.21
CA ASP A 240 -3.25 20.25 -22.10
C ASP A 240 -3.14 20.99 -20.75
N HIS A 241 -4.01 21.98 -20.54
CA HIS A 241 -4.04 22.79 -19.31
C HIS A 241 -4.43 21.98 -18.05
N LEU A 242 -5.01 20.78 -18.21
CA LEU A 242 -5.31 19.83 -17.14
C LEU A 242 -4.22 18.74 -16.99
N GLY A 243 -3.13 18.84 -17.75
CA GLY A 243 -2.02 17.89 -17.74
C GLY A 243 -2.29 16.55 -18.44
N ARG A 244 -3.42 16.42 -19.13
CA ARG A 244 -3.81 15.23 -19.90
C ARG A 244 -2.96 15.13 -21.15
N ASP A 245 -2.62 13.91 -21.53
CA ASP A 245 -1.86 13.64 -22.74
C ASP A 245 -2.76 13.91 -23.97
N ILE A 246 -2.25 14.72 -24.91
CA ILE A 246 -2.93 15.09 -26.14
C ILE A 246 -1.95 14.98 -27.32
N LEU A 247 -2.49 14.86 -28.52
CA LEU A 247 -1.73 14.96 -29.75
C LEU A 247 -1.96 16.33 -30.37
N LYS A 248 -0.88 16.94 -30.85
CA LYS A 248 -0.90 18.21 -31.60
C LYS A 248 -0.37 17.94 -33.00
N LEU A 249 -1.06 18.46 -34.00
CA LEU A 249 -0.52 18.55 -35.36
C LEU A 249 0.52 19.68 -35.36
N ALA A 250 1.69 19.41 -35.94
CA ALA A 250 2.68 20.43 -36.30
C ALA A 250 2.39 20.98 -37.69
#